data_AF-A0A371XID2-F1
#
_entry.id   AF-A0A371XID2-F1
#
_cell.length_a   1.000
_cell.length_b   1.000
_cell.length_c   1.000
_cell.angle_alpha   90.00
_cell.angle_beta   90.00
_cell.angle_gamma   90.00
#
_symmetry.space_group_name_H-M   'P 1'
#
loop_
_entity.id
_entity.type
_entity.pdbx_description
1 polymer ?
#
loop_
_entity_poly.entity_id
_entity_poly.type
_entity_poly.pdbx_seq_one_letter_code
_entity_poly.pdbx_strand_id
1 'polypeptide(L)' 'MWFGDLYAHEVDERRISREGFPIEKIGNSYLVRVTDRIEDVVSDFNHFSNRRAKLKSLFREGLFMINEEPLA' A
#
# COMPACT_ATOMS: atom_id res chain seq x y z
N MET A 1 3.46 3.13 2.76
CA MET A 1 2.24 3.60 3.46
C MET A 1 2.35 3.18 4.91
N TRP A 2 2.12 4.12 5.81
CA TRP A 2 2.19 3.88 7.25
C TRP A 2 0.77 3.79 7.82
N PHE A 3 0.48 2.69 8.52
CA PHE A 3 -0.77 2.45 9.22
C PHE A 3 -0.47 2.47 10.72
N GLY A 4 -0.61 3.65 11.31
CA GLY A 4 -0.47 3.85 12.76
C GLY A 4 -1.54 3.09 13.54
N ASP A 5 -1.45 3.10 14.88
CA ASP A 5 -2.37 2.38 15.77
C ASP A 5 -3.86 2.57 15.46
N LEU A 6 -4.27 3.78 15.05
CA LEU A 6 -5.64 4.08 14.65
C LEU A 6 -6.13 3.29 13.43
N TYR A 7 -5.23 2.85 12.55
CA TYR A 7 -5.55 2.16 11.31
C TYR A 7 -4.97 0.75 11.23
N ALA A 8 -4.25 0.30 12.27
CA ALA A 8 -3.64 -1.03 12.29
C ALA A 8 -4.68 -2.17 12.17
N HIS A 9 -5.91 -1.92 12.61
CA HIS A 9 -7.02 -2.87 12.49
C HIS A 9 -7.52 -3.05 11.04
N GLU A 10 -7.20 -2.14 10.13
CA GLU A 10 -7.54 -2.22 8.70
C GLU A 10 -6.54 -3.12 7.93
N VAL A 11 -5.42 -3.49 8.55
CA VAL A 11 -4.30 -4.18 7.90
C VAL A 11 -4.45 -5.70 8.04
N ASP A 12 -4.77 -6.37 6.94
CA ASP A 12 -4.66 -7.82 6.83
C ASP A 12 -3.25 -8.20 6.32
N GLU A 13 -2.33 -8.41 7.25
CA GLU A 13 -0.92 -8.74 6.97
C GLU A 13 -0.78 -9.95 6.03
N ARG A 14 -1.57 -11.00 6.25
CA ARG A 14 -1.50 -12.23 5.45
C ARG A 14 -1.97 -11.98 4.02
N ARG A 15 -3.08 -11.26 3.85
CA ARG A 15 -3.59 -10.91 2.52
C ARG A 15 -2.61 -10.01 1.78
N ILE A 16 -2.05 -9.00 2.44
CA ILE A 16 -1.10 -8.05 1.83
C ILE A 16 0.19 -8.76 1.39
N SER A 17 0.76 -9.60 2.26
CA SER A 17 1.97 -10.35 1.94
C SER A 17 1.76 -11.34 0.78
N ARG A 18 0.61 -12.02 0.74
CA ARG A 18 0.26 -12.95 -0.35
C ARG A 18 0.13 -12.27 -1.71
N GLU A 19 -0.27 -11.00 -1.73
CA GLU A 19 -0.34 -10.19 -2.96
C GLU A 19 1.02 -9.61 -3.37
N GLY A 20 2.11 -9.95 -2.65
CA GLY A 20 3.47 -9.59 -3.00
C GLY A 20 3.90 -8.20 -2.52
N PHE A 21 3.17 -7.60 -1.58
CA PHE A 21 3.58 -6.33 -0.97
C PHE A 21 4.46 -6.58 0.25
N PRO A 22 5.64 -5.94 0.32
CA PRO A 22 6.43 -5.97 1.54
C PRO A 22 5.68 -5.27 2.67
N ILE A 23 5.50 -5.97 3.77
CA ILE A 23 4.85 -5.46 4.97
C ILE A 23 5.74 -5.74 6.19
N GLU A 24 5.81 -4.77 7.09
CA GLU A 24 6.55 -4.86 8.34
C GLU A 24 5.65 -4.39 9.49
N LYS A 25 5.64 -5.15 10.58
CA LYS A 25 4.97 -4.76 11.82
C LYS A 25 5.95 -4.06 12.75
N ILE A 26 5.62 -2.85 13.17
CA ILE A 26 6.44 -2.02 14.07
C ILE A 26 5.56 -1.64 15.26
N GLY A 27 5.77 -2.32 16.39
CA GLY A 27 4.88 -2.20 17.55
C GLY A 27 3.45 -2.62 17.22
N ASN A 28 2.50 -1.69 17.40
CA ASN A 28 1.08 -1.87 17.07
C ASN A 28 0.73 -1.36 15.66
N SER A 29 1.71 -0.90 14.89
CA SER A 29 1.52 -0.27 13.59
C SER A 29 2.12 -1.12 12.46
N TYR A 30 1.82 -0.75 11.21
CA TYR A 30 2.35 -1.43 10.03
C TYR A 30 2.92 -0.46 9.00
N LEU A 31 4.05 -0.85 8.42
CA LEU A 31 4.63 -0.24 7.22
C LEU A 31 4.41 -1.16 6.02
N VAL A 32 3.63 -0.72 5.04
CA VAL A 32 3.44 -1.44 3.76
C VAL A 32 4.11 -0.68 2.64
N ARG A 33 4.98 -1.34 1.88
CA ARG A 33 5.66 -0.74 0.73
C ARG A 33 4.89 -1.08 -0.55
N VAL A 34 4.67 -0.08 -1.39
CA VAL A 34 4.00 -0.25 -2.70
C VAL A 34 4.91 -1.01 -3.66
N THR A 35 6.19 -0.65 -3.64
CA THR A 35 7.28 -1.28 -4.37
C THR A 35 8.47 -1.52 -3.46
N ASP A 36 9.36 -2.43 -3.84
CA ASP A 36 10.60 -2.70 -3.10
C ASP A 36 11.60 -1.55 -3.20
N ARG A 37 11.47 -0.76 -4.27
CA ARG A 37 12.37 0.33 -4.67
C ARG A 37 11.61 1.64 -4.76
N ILE A 38 12.05 2.64 -4.02
CA ILE A 38 11.41 3.96 -4.06
C ILE A 38 11.63 4.65 -5.41
N GLU A 39 12.69 4.28 -6.13
CA GLU A 39 13.02 4.84 -7.45
C GLU A 39 11.94 4.51 -8.50
N ASP A 40 11.15 3.45 -8.30
CA ASP A 40 10.07 3.04 -9.21
C ASP A 40 9.05 4.16 -9.44
N VAL A 41 8.89 5.08 -8.47
CA VAL A 41 8.03 6.27 -8.64
C VAL A 41 8.48 7.13 -9.83
N VAL A 42 9.77 7.20 -10.11
CA VAL A 42 10.34 8.04 -11.17
C VAL A 42 10.70 7.19 -12.40
N SER A 43 11.25 5.99 -12.20
CA SER A 43 11.71 5.15 -13.31
C SER A 43 10.57 4.44 -14.05
N ASP A 44 9.48 4.10 -13.37
CA ASP A 44 8.28 3.51 -13.96
C ASP A 44 7.03 3.87 -13.15
N PHE A 45 6.59 5.12 -13.30
CA PHE A 45 5.44 5.64 -12.57
C PHE A 45 4.17 4.82 -12.83
N ASN A 46 3.99 4.29 -14.04
CA ASN A 46 2.83 3.46 -14.37
C ASN A 46 2.85 2.15 -13.57
N HIS A 47 4.00 1.49 -13.44
CA HIS A 47 4.16 0.32 -12.58
C HIS A 47 3.84 0.65 -11.12
N PHE A 48 4.42 1.73 -10.58
CA PHE A 48 4.17 2.17 -9.22
C PHE A 48 2.67 2.49 -8.98
N SER A 49 2.06 3.21 -9.90
CA SER A 49 0.66 3.64 -9.85
C SER A 49 -0.28 2.43 -9.85
N ASN A 50 -0.05 1.45 -10.75
CA ASN A 50 -0.81 0.19 -10.78
C ASN A 50 -0.64 -0.64 -9.50
N ARG A 51 0.59 -0.76 -8.98
CA ARG A 51 0.86 -1.42 -7.70
C ARG A 51 0.15 -0.71 -6.54
N ARG A 52 0.12 0.62 -6.54
CA ARG A 52 -0.57 1.42 -5.53
C ARG A 52 -2.09 1.20 -5.55
N ALA A 53 -2.70 1.21 -6.74
CA ALA A 53 -4.11 0.90 -6.93
C ALA A 53 -4.45 -0.50 -6.38
N LYS A 54 -3.64 -1.49 -6.75
CA LYS A 54 -3.78 -2.87 -6.29
C LYS A 54 -3.62 -3.01 -4.78
N LEU A 55 -2.69 -2.29 -4.15
CA LEU A 55 -2.55 -2.28 -2.70
C LEU A 55 -3.80 -1.69 -2.03
N LYS A 56 -4.28 -0.54 -2.53
CA LYS A 56 -5.45 0.13 -1.97
C LYS A 56 -6.72 -0.73 -2.03
N SER A 57 -6.88 -1.55 -3.07
CA SER A 57 -8.03 -2.46 -3.21
C SER A 57 -8.05 -3.63 -2.21
N LEU A 58 -6.98 -3.82 -1.44
CA LEU A 58 -6.95 -4.80 -0.35
C LEU A 58 -7.62 -4.31 0.93
N PHE A 59 -7.90 -3.01 1.03
CA PHE A 59 -8.55 -2.37 2.16
C PHE A 59 -10.03 -2.12 1.86
N ARG A 60 -10.80 -1.78 2.91
CA ARG A 60 -12.20 -1.39 2.72
C ARG A 60 -12.33 -0.12 1.89
N GLU A 61 -13.48 0.02 1.24
CA GLU A 61 -13.83 1.25 0.51
C GLU A 61 -13.84 2.47 1.44
N GLY A 62 -13.44 3.62 0.88
CA GLY A 62 -13.40 4.89 1.59
C GLY A 62 -12.27 5.04 2.62
N LEU A 63 -11.36 4.07 2.75
CA LEU A 63 -10.19 4.23 3.61
C LEU A 63 -9.21 5.30 3.07
N PHE A 64 -9.06 5.36 1.74
CA PHE A 64 -8.18 6.33 1.08
C PHE A 64 -9.01 7.45 0.46
N MET A 65 -8.53 8.70 0.59
CA MET A 65 -9.20 9.88 0.00
C MET A 65 -9.14 9.91 -1.53
N ILE A 66 -8.11 9.29 -2.10
CA ILE A 66 -7.91 9.24 -3.55
C ILE A 66 -8.46 7.91 -4.05
N ASN A 67 -9.50 7.95 -4.88
CA ASN A 67 -10.12 6.75 -5.45
C ASN A 67 -9.56 6.40 -6.84
N GLU A 68 -9.03 7.40 -7.55
CA GLU A 68 -8.47 7.23 -8.89
C GLU A 68 -6.96 7.47 -8.86
N GLU A 69 -6.20 6.61 -9.53
CA GLU A 69 -4.77 6.79 -9.63
C GLU A 69 -4.43 7.87 -10.68
N PRO A 70 -3.48 8.77 -10.39
CA PRO A 70 -3.00 9.73 -11.38
C PRO A 70 -2.38 9.02 -12.59
N LEU A 71 -2.66 9.58 -13.76
CA LEU A 71 -1.99 9.22 -15.00
C LEU A 71 -0.59 9.84 -15.02
N ALA A 72 0.37 9.12 -15.63
CA ALA A 72 1.74 9.60 -15.85
C ALA A 72 1.79 10.82 -16.78
#